data_AF-A0A699RWP0-F1
#
_entry.id   AF-A0A699RWP0-F1
#
_cell.length_a   1.000
_cell.length_b   1.000
_cell.length_c   1.000
_cell.angle_alpha   90.00
_cell.angle_beta   90.00
_cell.angle_gamma   90.00
#
_symmetry.space_group_name_H-M   'P 1'
#
loop_
_entity.id
_entity.type
_entity.pdbx_description
1 polymer ?
#
loop_
_entity_poly.entity_id
_entity_poly.type
_entity_poly.pdbx_seq_one_letter_code
_entity_poly.pdbx_strand_id
1 'polypeptide(L)'
;YGESPISWSTQKQATVALSSCESEFIAATEALWLKRLLSKLTHTQEEKITIQVDNKSAIELIKNLVFHGRSKHIDTKYHFIRECVEREDLQVKFISGEY
;
A
#
# COMPACT_ATOMS: atom_id res chain seq x y z
N TYR A 1 -5.44 -27.26 -7.73
CA TYR A 1 -4.29 -26.33 -7.83
C TYR A 1 -4.63 -25.27 -8.88
N GLY A 2 -4.97 -24.05 -8.47
CA GLY A 2 -5.34 -22.97 -9.40
C GLY A 2 -6.60 -22.16 -9.07
N GLU A 3 -7.10 -22.19 -7.83
CA GLU A 3 -8.37 -21.53 -7.45
C GLU A 3 -8.22 -20.06 -7.04
N SER A 4 -7.13 -19.37 -7.40
CA SER A 4 -6.97 -17.95 -7.10
C SER A 4 -6.47 -17.19 -8.32
N PRO A 5 -7.21 -16.18 -8.80
CA PRO A 5 -6.74 -15.35 -9.91
C PRO A 5 -5.49 -14.58 -9.47
N ILE A 6 -4.38 -14.83 -10.16
CA ILE A 6 -3.16 -14.04 -10.02
C ILE A 6 -3.26 -12.90 -11.05
N SER A 7 -3.26 -11.67 -10.57
CA SER A 7 -3.17 -10.48 -11.43
C SER A 7 -1.79 -9.84 -11.24
N TRP A 8 -1.13 -9.56 -12.36
CA TRP A 8 0.13 -8.82 -12.39
C TRP A 8 -0.06 -7.60 -13.29
N SER A 9 0.29 -6.42 -12.80
CA SER A 9 0.30 -5.19 -13.58
C SER A 9 1.62 -4.48 -13.37
N THR A 10 2.23 -4.03 -14.47
CA THR A 10 3.37 -3.10 -14.46
C THR A 10 2.97 -1.89 -15.27
N GLN A 11 2.77 -0.78 -14.59
CA GLN A 11 2.35 0.47 -15.20
C GLN A 11 3.33 1.57 -14.81
N LYS A 12 3.78 2.34 -15.80
CA LYS A 12 4.47 3.59 -15.54
C LYS A 12 3.47 4.53 -14.87
N GLN A 13 3.63 4.78 -13.58
CA GLN A 13 2.73 5.65 -12.83
C GLN A 13 2.66 7.03 -13.49
N ALA A 14 1.43 7.54 -13.66
CA ALA A 14 1.21 8.87 -14.25
C ALA A 14 1.79 9.98 -13.37
N THR A 15 1.91 9.72 -12.07
CA THR A 15 2.62 10.58 -11.11
C THR A 15 4.06 10.10 -11.01
N VAL A 16 5.02 11.02 -11.13
CA VAL A 16 6.43 10.71 -10.88
C VAL A 16 6.60 10.44 -9.39
N ALA A 17 6.81 9.18 -9.02
CA ALA A 17 7.25 8.84 -7.67
C ALA A 17 8.66 9.41 -7.46
N LEU A 18 8.80 10.32 -6.50
CA LEU A 18 10.07 10.97 -6.18
C LEU A 18 10.99 10.10 -5.30
N SER A 19 10.50 8.93 -4.88
CA SER A 19 11.26 7.91 -4.14
C SER A 19 10.64 6.52 -4.30
N SER A 20 11.41 5.45 -4.06
CA SER A 20 10.91 4.07 -4.02
C SER A 20 9.79 3.90 -2.98
N CYS A 21 9.95 4.55 -1.84
CA CYS A 21 8.93 4.65 -0.78
C CYS A 21 7.59 5.18 -1.32
N GLU A 22 7.62 6.23 -2.14
CA GLU A 22 6.41 6.79 -2.75
C GLU A 22 5.77 5.81 -3.75
N SER A 23 6.58 5.11 -4.56
CA SER A 23 6.05 4.12 -5.50
C SER A 23 5.37 2.94 -4.80
N GLU A 24 5.93 2.48 -3.67
CA GLU A 24 5.35 1.43 -2.84
C GLU A 24 4.01 1.86 -2.24
N PHE A 25 3.91 3.11 -1.77
CA PHE A 25 2.65 3.65 -1.27
C PHE A 25 1.59 3.75 -2.36
N ILE A 26 1.95 4.16 -3.57
CA ILE A 26 0.99 4.21 -4.68
C ILE A 26 0.50 2.80 -5.03
N ALA A 27 1.42 1.83 -5.15
CA ALA A 27 1.05 0.43 -5.36
C ALA A 27 0.13 -0.11 -4.25
N ALA A 28 0.40 0.27 -2.99
CA ALA A 28 -0.44 -0.08 -1.86
C ALA A 28 -1.87 0.47 -1.98
N THR A 29 -2.01 1.72 -2.41
CA THR A 29 -3.34 2.33 -2.63
C THR A 29 -4.10 1.68 -3.78
N GLU A 30 -3.42 1.32 -4.87
CA GLU A 30 -4.03 0.63 -6.00
C GLU A 30 -4.50 -0.77 -5.63
N ALA A 31 -3.68 -1.52 -4.87
CA ALA A 31 -4.04 -2.84 -4.37
C ALA A 31 -5.28 -2.79 -3.44
N LEU A 32 -5.35 -1.79 -2.56
CA LEU A 32 -6.52 -1.57 -1.71
C LEU A 32 -7.78 -1.26 -2.52
N TRP A 33 -7.66 -0.40 -3.54
CA TRP A 33 -8.77 -0.06 -4.42
C TRP A 33 -9.27 -1.28 -5.20
N LEU A 34 -8.37 -2.08 -5.78
CA LEU A 34 -8.70 -3.30 -6.52
C LEU A 34 -9.42 -4.31 -5.63
N LYS A 35 -8.99 -4.48 -4.38
CA LYS A 35 -9.65 -5.41 -3.45
C LYS A 35 -11.04 -4.92 -3.06
N ARG A 36 -11.23 -3.63 -2.79
CA ARG A 36 -12.57 -3.06 -2.56
C ARG A 36 -13.47 -3.21 -3.78
N LEU A 37 -12.93 -3.03 -4.98
CA LEU A 37 -13.66 -3.26 -6.22
C LEU A 37 -14.07 -4.73 -6.36
N LEU A 38 -13.15 -5.66 -6.13
CA LEU A 38 -13.42 -7.09 -6.17
C LEU A 38 -14.50 -7.48 -5.16
N SER A 39 -14.37 -7.08 -3.90
CA SER A 39 -15.38 -7.34 -2.86
C SER A 39 -16.77 -6.86 -3.26
N LYS A 40 -16.88 -5.67 -3.87
CA LYS A 40 -18.16 -5.16 -4.39
C LYS A 40 -18.71 -5.98 -5.55
N LEU A 41 -17.85 -6.48 -6.44
CA LEU A 41 -18.24 -7.27 -7.61
C LEU A 41 -18.62 -8.72 -7.23
N THR A 42 -17.92 -9.31 -6.26
CA THR A 42 -18.13 -10.70 -5.84
C THR A 42 -19.08 -10.82 -4.65
N HIS A 43 -19.53 -9.71 -4.07
CA HIS A 43 -20.31 -9.65 -2.84
C HIS A 43 -19.66 -10.40 -1.66
N THR A 44 -18.33 -10.53 -1.68
CA THR A 44 -17.56 -11.19 -0.62
C THR A 44 -17.17 -10.16 0.43
N GLN A 45 -17.05 -10.60 1.69
CA GLN A 45 -16.65 -9.73 2.79
C GLN A 45 -15.27 -9.09 2.52
N GLU A 46 -15.12 -7.81 2.87
CA GLU A 46 -13.83 -7.12 2.81
C GLU A 46 -12.90 -7.74 3.86
N GLU A 47 -12.01 -8.65 3.42
CA GLU A 47 -10.95 -9.17 4.29
C GLU A 47 -9.80 -8.16 4.43
N LYS A 48 -9.07 -8.23 5.54
CA LYS A 48 -7.86 -7.43 5.75
C LYS A 48 -6.85 -7.66 4.62
N ILE A 49 -6.21 -6.60 4.13
CA ILE A 49 -5.19 -6.70 3.08
C ILE A 49 -3.81 -6.68 3.72
N THR A 50 -2.96 -7.66 3.42
CA THR A 50 -1.54 -7.57 3.80
C THR A 50 -0.73 -7.06 2.62
N ILE A 51 -0.06 -5.94 2.82
CA ILE A 51 0.86 -5.35 1.86
C ILE A 51 2.28 -5.67 2.30
N GLN A 52 3.06 -6.22 1.38
CA GLN A 52 4.46 -6.55 1.60
C GLN A 52 5.32 -5.39 1.09
N VAL A 53 6.15 -4.86 1.98
CA VAL A 53 7.00 -3.69 1.70
C VAL A 53 8.43 -4.04 2.10
N ASP A 54 9.38 -3.81 1.20
CA ASP A 54 10.81 -4.06 1.40
C ASP A 54 11.59 -2.82 1.88
N ASN A 55 10.93 -1.66 1.94
CA ASN A 55 11.49 -0.44 2.47
C ASN A 55 11.16 -0.25 3.95
N LYS A 56 12.17 -0.44 4.81
CA LYS A 56 12.04 -0.19 6.25
C LYS A 56 11.62 1.25 6.55
N SER A 57 12.10 2.23 5.78
CA SER A 57 11.76 3.65 5.97
C SER A 57 10.27 3.89 5.69
N ALA A 58 9.68 3.23 4.69
CA ALA A 58 8.25 3.33 4.41
C ALA A 58 7.41 2.78 5.57
N ILE A 59 7.83 1.67 6.17
CA ILE A 59 7.16 1.05 7.31
C ILE A 59 7.30 1.89 8.57
N GLU A 60 8.49 2.44 8.82
CA GLU A 60 8.72 3.35 9.94
C GLU A 60 7.93 4.64 9.78
N LEU A 61 7.80 5.17 8.56
CA LEU A 61 6.93 6.29 8.28
C LEU A 61 5.50 5.95 8.68
N ILE A 62 4.94 4.82 8.23
CA ILE A 62 3.55 4.40 8.58
C ILE A 62 3.35 4.31 10.10
N LYS A 63 4.39 3.93 10.85
CA LYS A 63 4.33 3.73 12.31
C LYS A 63 4.62 4.98 13.14
N ASN A 64 5.47 5.90 12.67
CA ASN A 64 5.98 7.03 13.47
C ASN A 64 5.64 8.40 12.87
N LEU A 65 5.11 9.29 13.72
CA LEU A 65 4.74 10.69 13.42
C LEU A 65 5.92 11.65 13.24
N VAL A 66 7.14 11.23 13.52
CA VAL A 66 8.29 12.14 13.67
C VAL A 66 9.01 12.31 12.33
N PHE A 67 8.37 12.99 11.38
CA PHE A 67 9.11 13.59 10.26
C PHE A 67 8.73 15.05 10.10
N HIS A 68 9.70 15.93 10.36
CA HIS A 68 9.54 17.37 10.26
C HIS A 68 9.57 17.80 8.78
N GLY A 69 8.40 18.18 8.25
CA GLY A 69 8.25 19.32 7.32
C GLY A 69 8.76 19.23 5.88
N ARG A 70 9.26 18.10 5.36
CA ARG A 70 9.88 18.06 4.01
C ARG A 70 9.18 17.28 2.89
N SER A 71 8.03 16.64 3.14
CA SER A 71 7.37 15.80 2.12
C SER A 71 5.87 16.07 1.94
N LYS A 72 5.48 17.33 1.72
CA LYS A 72 4.07 17.75 1.52
C LYS A 72 3.30 16.94 0.45
N HIS A 73 3.99 16.45 -0.59
CA HIS A 73 3.36 15.65 -1.65
C HIS A 73 3.14 14.17 -1.28
N ILE A 74 3.88 13.66 -0.27
CA ILE A 74 3.72 12.30 0.27
C ILE A 74 2.68 12.29 1.40
N ASP A 75 2.50 13.43 2.08
CA ASP A 75 1.66 13.57 3.28
C ASP A 75 0.23 13.05 3.07
N THR A 76 -0.42 13.38 1.94
CA THR A 76 -1.80 12.92 1.67
C THR A 76 -1.90 11.41 1.51
N LYS A 77 -0.99 10.78 0.75
CA LYS A 77 -0.97 9.32 0.53
C LYS A 77 -0.62 8.59 1.82
N TYR A 78 0.31 9.17 2.58
CA TYR A 78 0.73 8.70 3.89
C TYR A 78 -0.45 8.68 4.88
N HIS A 79 -1.13 9.81 5.04
CA HIS A 79 -2.30 9.94 5.91
C HIS A 79 -3.38 8.93 5.54
N PHE A 80 -3.64 8.75 4.24
CA PHE A 80 -4.61 7.78 3.76
C PHE A 80 -4.24 6.34 4.13
N ILE A 81 -3.01 5.91 3.88
CA ILE A 81 -2.57 4.54 4.18
C ILE A 81 -2.57 4.30 5.69
N ARG A 82 -2.13 5.28 6.46
CA ARG A 82 -2.19 5.21 7.92
C ARG A 82 -3.63 5.06 8.42
N GLU A 83 -4.56 5.86 7.92
CA GLU A 83 -5.98 5.74 8.27
C GLU A 83 -6.52 4.34 7.94
N CYS A 84 -6.09 3.75 6.82
CA CYS A 84 -6.45 2.38 6.47
C CYS A 84 -5.83 1.33 7.42
N VAL A 85 -4.62 1.57 7.93
CA VAL A 85 -3.99 0.70 8.95
C VAL A 85 -4.70 0.85 10.30
N GLU A 86 -5.04 2.06 10.72
CA GLU A 86 -5.76 2.36 11.97
C GLU A 86 -7.19 1.79 11.96
N ARG A 87 -7.85 1.77 10.80
CA ARG A 87 -9.16 1.13 10.59
C ARG A 87 -9.10 -0.39 10.47
N GLU A 88 -7.90 -0.98 10.53
CA GLU A 88 -7.63 -2.40 10.31
C GLU A 88 -7.99 -2.94 8.90
N ASP A 89 -8.29 -2.08 7.94
CA ASP A 89 -8.51 -2.44 6.53
C ASP A 89 -7.21 -3.01 5.91
N LEU A 90 -6.06 -2.57 6.43
CA LEU A 90 -4.75 -2.81 5.83
C LEU A 90 -3.71 -3.18 6.90
N GLN A 91 -2.89 -4.18 6.60
CA GLN A 91 -1.71 -4.57 7.36
C GLN A 91 -0.46 -4.38 6.50
N VAL A 92 0.57 -3.76 7.04
CA VAL A 92 1.87 -3.63 6.37
C VAL A 92 2.85 -4.60 6.99
N LYS A 93 3.47 -5.45 6.16
CA LYS A 93 4.47 -6.43 6.57
C LYS A 93 5.79 -6.15 5.86
N PHE A 94 6.86 -6.04 6.65
CA PHE A 94 8.21 -5.98 6.10
C PHE A 94 8.57 -7.31 5.44
N ILE A 95 9.07 -7.25 4.21
CA ILE A 95 9.77 -8.37 3.58
C ILE A 95 11.23 -7.99 3.38
N SER A 96 12.15 -8.86 3.76
CA SER A 96 13.55 -8.67 3.37
C SER A 96 13.64 -8.94 1.88
N GLY A 97 14.26 -8.03 1.12
CA GLY A 97 14.67 -8.32 -0.25
C GLY A 97 15.78 -9.35 -0.22
N GLU A 98 15.44 -10.62 -0.03
CA GLU A 98 16.36 -11.74 -0.23
C GLU A 98 16.32 -12.11 -1.71
N TYR A 99 17.44 -11.85 -2.38
CA TYR A 99 17.88 -12.60 -3.56
C TYR A 99 18.68 -13.80 -3.09
#